data_AF-A0A1G9T318-F1
#
_entry.id   AF-A0A1G9T318-F1
#
_cell.length_a   1.000
_cell.length_b   1.000
_cell.length_c   1.000
_cell.angle_alpha   90.00
_cell.angle_beta   90.00
_cell.angle_gamma   90.00
#
_symmetry.space_group_name_H-M   'P 1'
#
loop_
_entity.id
_entity.type
_entity.pdbx_description
1 polymer ?
#
loop_
_entity_poly.entity_id
_entity_poly.type
_entity_poly.pdbx_seq_one_letter_code
_entity_poly.pdbx_strand_id
1 'polypeptide(L)'
;MNSDTIVLQKQRNFLYQDIQDLMLSSNYPMSEKQRIFVEFKTMLEGINKSAVIVTITDYIYQNEEMDCCRNLEYLLKNYNKKFRKGKTSIRR
;
A
#
# COMPACT_ATOMS: atom_id res chain seq x y z
N MET A 1 -3.79 19.72 -15.46
CA MET A 1 -3.80 18.46 -14.67
C MET A 1 -5.18 17.83 -14.80
N ASN A 2 -5.28 16.54 -15.13
CA ASN A 2 -6.57 15.85 -15.20
C ASN A 2 -7.19 15.70 -13.81
N SER A 3 -8.50 15.89 -13.68
CA SER A 3 -9.25 15.79 -12.41
C SER A 3 -9.02 14.44 -11.72
N ASP A 4 -8.91 13.36 -12.49
CA ASP A 4 -8.64 12.01 -11.96
C ASP A 4 -7.29 11.88 -11.25
N THR A 5 -6.26 12.59 -11.74
CA THR A 5 -4.94 12.60 -11.12
C THR A 5 -4.96 13.30 -9.76
N ILE A 6 -5.77 14.35 -9.62
CA ILE A 6 -5.93 15.08 -8.35
C ILE A 6 -6.66 14.21 -7.33
N VAL A 7 -7.73 13.52 -7.75
CA VAL A 7 -8.48 12.59 -6.89
C VAL A 7 -7.57 11.46 -6.39
N LEU A 8 -6.82 10.82 -7.29
CA LEU A 8 -5.88 9.76 -6.93
C LEU A 8 -4.83 10.25 -5.94
N GLN A 9 -4.26 11.43 -6.16
CA GLN A 9 -3.24 11.96 -5.26
C GLN A 9 -3.79 12.24 -3.87
N LYS A 10 -5.01 12.78 -3.78
CA LYS A 10 -5.69 13.00 -2.49
C LYS A 10 -5.94 11.67 -1.77
N GLN A 11 -6.47 10.67 -2.47
CA GLN A 11 -6.72 9.34 -1.90
C GLN A 11 -5.44 8.70 -1.35
N ARG A 12 -4.34 8.77 -2.10
CA ARG A 12 -3.03 8.30 -1.63
C ARG A 12 -2.57 9.03 -0.38
N ASN A 13 -2.65 10.36 -0.38
CA ASN A 13 -2.21 11.18 0.76
C ASN A 13 -3.00 10.86 2.04
N PHE A 14 -4.33 10.68 1.92
CA PHE A 14 -5.15 10.23 3.05
C PHE A 14 -4.67 8.88 3.58
N LEU A 15 -4.51 7.91 2.68
CA LEU A 15 -4.09 6.56 3.07
C LEU A 15 -2.67 6.52 3.67
N TYR A 16 -1.77 7.41 3.23
CA TYR A 16 -0.43 7.53 3.83
C TYR A 16 -0.51 7.98 5.29
N GLN A 17 -1.34 8.99 5.58
CA GLN A 17 -1.50 9.49 6.94
C GLN A 17 -2.11 8.42 7.85
N ASP A 18 -3.22 7.81 7.42
CA ASP A 18 -3.90 6.76 8.19
C ASP A 18 -2.95 5.59 8.51
N ILE A 19 -2.18 5.14 7.52
CA ILE A 19 -1.22 4.06 7.72
C ILE A 19 -0.10 4.46 8.67
N GLN A 20 0.41 5.70 8.60
CA GLN A 20 1.43 6.14 9.55
C GLN A 20 0.91 6.06 10.98
N ASP A 21 -0.32 6.49 11.21
CA ASP A 21 -0.96 6.47 12.51
C ASP A 21 -1.22 5.02 12.99
N LEU A 22 -1.73 4.15 12.13
CA LEU A 22 -1.93 2.72 12.42
C LEU A 22 -0.60 1.98 12.68
N MET A 23 0.49 2.38 12.04
CA MET A 23 1.80 1.77 12.27
C MET A 23 2.40 2.17 13.62
N LEU A 24 1.97 3.27 14.25
CA LEU A 24 2.47 3.66 15.58
C LEU A 24 2.12 2.60 16.64
N SER A 25 0.95 1.98 16.55
CA SER A 25 0.49 0.95 17.50
C SER A 25 1.14 -0.42 17.30
N SER A 26 1.80 -0.67 16.16
CA SER A 26 2.47 -1.93 15.87
C SER A 26 3.72 -2.14 16.74
N ASN A 27 4.01 -3.40 17.09
CA ASN A 27 5.21 -3.78 17.85
C ASN A 27 6.48 -3.92 16.99
N TYR A 28 6.41 -3.66 15.68
CA TYR A 28 7.56 -3.76 14.80
C TYR A 28 8.66 -2.73 15.16
N PRO A 29 9.95 -3.04 14.92
CA PRO A 29 11.01 -2.05 15.04
C PRO A 29 10.77 -0.86 14.09
N MET A 30 11.18 0.35 14.49
CA MET A 30 10.96 1.55 13.68
C MET A 30 11.58 1.45 12.27
N SER A 31 12.74 0.79 12.15
CA SER A 31 13.38 0.52 10.85
C SER A 31 12.51 -0.34 9.94
N GLU A 32 11.84 -1.36 10.49
CA GLU A 32 10.91 -2.21 9.73
C GLU A 32 9.63 -1.46 9.38
N LYS A 33 9.09 -0.65 10.30
CA LYS A 33 7.96 0.23 10.01
C LYS A 33 8.27 1.16 8.82
N GLN A 34 9.44 1.79 8.83
CA GLN A 34 9.87 2.65 7.73
C GLN A 34 10.02 1.89 6.41
N ARG A 35 10.64 0.69 6.43
CA ARG A 35 10.78 -0.15 5.25
C ARG A 35 9.42 -0.50 4.64
N ILE A 36 8.50 -1.03 5.46
CA ILE A 36 7.16 -1.43 5.03
C ILE A 36 6.40 -0.23 4.47
N PHE A 37 6.47 0.93 5.13
CA PHE A 37 5.80 2.14 4.67
C PHE A 37 6.32 2.63 3.31
N VAL A 38 7.64 2.61 3.10
CA VAL A 38 8.26 3.00 1.81
C VAL A 38 7.86 2.04 0.69
N GLU A 39 7.84 0.73 0.96
CA GLU A 39 7.38 -0.27 -0.01
C GLU A 39 5.89 -0.07 -0.36
N PHE A 40 5.06 0.19 0.64
CA PHE A 40 3.63 0.48 0.48
C PHE A 40 3.38 1.75 -0.35
N LYS A 41 4.10 2.83 -0.05
CA LYS A 41 4.03 4.09 -0.80
C LYS A 41 4.40 3.86 -2.27
N THR A 42 5.50 3.16 -2.52
CA THR A 42 5.97 2.83 -3.86
C THR A 42 4.92 2.01 -4.64
N MET A 43 4.27 1.05 -3.97
CA MET A 43 3.17 0.26 -4.55
C MET A 43 1.98 1.16 -4.94
N LEU A 44 1.54 2.05 -4.05
CA LEU A 44 0.41 2.95 -4.28
C LEU A 44 0.64 4.00 -5.37
N GLU A 45 1.87 4.50 -5.48
CA GLU A 45 2.25 5.41 -6.57
C GLU A 45 2.15 4.73 -7.95
N GLY A 46 2.39 3.42 -8.00
CA GLY A 46 2.22 2.61 -9.21
C GLY A 46 0.77 2.33 -9.62
N ILE A 47 -0.23 2.67 -8.78
CA ILE A 47 -1.65 2.42 -9.05
C ILE A 47 -2.30 3.63 -9.70
N ASN A 48 -2.81 3.47 -10.92
CA ASN A 48 -3.47 4.55 -11.69
C ASN A 48 -5.00 4.46 -11.71
N LYS A 49 -5.61 3.56 -10.93
CA LYS A 49 -7.06 3.36 -10.86
C LYS A 49 -7.57 3.59 -9.45
N SER A 50 -8.51 4.51 -9.29
CA SER A 50 -9.07 4.87 -7.98
C SER A 50 -9.74 3.67 -7.31
N ALA A 51 -10.47 2.86 -8.07
CA ALA A 51 -11.10 1.63 -7.58
C ALA A 51 -10.11 0.67 -6.88
N VAL A 52 -8.86 0.59 -7.37
CA VAL A 52 -7.83 -0.29 -6.75
C VAL A 52 -7.37 0.29 -5.42
N ILE A 53 -7.24 1.62 -5.31
CA ILE A 53 -6.92 2.28 -4.03
C ILE A 53 -8.03 2.03 -3.03
N VAL A 54 -9.30 2.18 -3.44
CA VAL A 54 -10.46 1.88 -2.59
C VAL A 54 -10.43 0.43 -2.09
N THR A 55 -10.19 -0.54 -2.96
CA THR A 55 -10.07 -1.96 -2.55
C THR A 55 -8.93 -2.18 -1.54
N ILE A 56 -7.81 -1.47 -1.70
CA ILE A 56 -6.69 -1.55 -0.75
C ILE A 56 -7.09 -0.95 0.60
N THR A 57 -7.74 0.22 0.58
CA THR A 57 -8.28 0.87 1.78
C THR A 57 -9.24 -0.06 2.51
N ASP A 58 -10.22 -0.64 1.81
CA ASP A 58 -11.17 -1.59 2.39
C ASP A 58 -10.46 -2.79 3.00
N TYR A 59 -9.45 -3.35 2.31
CA TYR A 59 -8.66 -4.47 2.83
C TYR A 59 -7.92 -4.12 4.12
N ILE A 60 -7.34 -2.91 4.21
CA ILE A 60 -6.63 -2.45 5.40
C ILE A 60 -7.60 -2.34 6.58
N TYR A 61 -8.73 -1.66 6.40
CA TYR A 61 -9.70 -1.42 7.46
C TYR A 61 -10.50 -2.67 7.87
N GLN A 62 -10.76 -3.61 6.95
CA GLN A 62 -11.36 -4.91 7.30
C GLN A 62 -10.47 -5.77 8.19
N ASN A 63 -9.18 -5.46 8.26
CA ASN A 63 -8.18 -6.19 9.02
C ASN A 63 -7.53 -5.31 10.10
N GLU A 64 -8.22 -4.25 10.55
CA GLU A 64 -7.70 -3.30 11.55
C GLU A 64 -7.42 -3.97 12.91
N GLU A 65 -8.12 -5.06 13.23
CA GLU A 65 -7.85 -5.88 14.42
C GLU A 65 -6.50 -6.62 14.35
N MET A 66 -5.90 -6.75 13.15
CA MET A 66 -4.56 -7.30 12.98
C MET A 66 -3.49 -6.20 13.05
N ASP A 67 -2.28 -6.57 13.47
CA ASP A 67 -1.12 -5.67 13.41
C ASP A 67 -0.96 -5.07 12.00
N CYS A 68 -0.99 -3.74 11.91
CA CYS A 68 -0.97 -3.02 10.64
C CYS A 68 0.27 -3.35 9.80
N CYS A 69 1.45 -3.48 10.42
CA CYS A 69 2.67 -3.83 9.69
C CYS A 69 2.54 -5.21 9.06
N ARG A 70 2.05 -6.19 9.82
CA ARG A 70 1.81 -7.55 9.32
C ARG A 70 0.79 -7.58 8.18
N ASN A 71 -0.27 -6.79 8.30
CA ASN A 71 -1.31 -6.67 7.27
C ASN A 71 -0.74 -6.07 5.96
N LEU A 72 0.04 -5.00 6.07
CA LEU A 72 0.72 -4.39 4.93
C LEU A 72 1.76 -5.31 4.28
N GLU A 73 2.52 -6.07 5.06
CA GLU A 73 3.44 -7.07 4.51
C GLU A 73 2.71 -8.14 3.70
N TYR A 74 1.55 -8.60 4.18
CA TYR A 74 0.73 -9.55 3.44
C TYR A 74 0.21 -8.93 2.13
N LEU A 75 -0.29 -7.69 2.19
CA LEU A 75 -0.73 -6.95 1.01
C LEU A 75 0.40 -6.81 -0.01
N LEU A 76 1.58 -6.34 0.41
CA LEU A 76 2.76 -6.16 -0.42
C LEU A 76 3.22 -7.47 -1.07
N LYS A 77 3.25 -8.57 -0.31
CA LYS A 77 3.59 -9.90 -0.84
C LYS A 77 2.60 -10.35 -1.91
N ASN A 78 1.30 -10.14 -1.71
CA ASN A 78 0.28 -10.56 -2.65
C ASN A 78 0.18 -9.67 -3.87
N TYR A 79 0.36 -8.36 -3.71
CA TYR A 79 0.43 -7.42 -4.82
C TYR A 79 1.63 -7.74 -5.71
N ASN A 80 2.81 -7.97 -5.12
CA ASN A 80 3.99 -8.37 -5.88
C ASN A 80 3.79 -9.72 -6.61
N LYS A 81 3.12 -10.70 -5.99
CA LYS A 81 2.82 -11.98 -6.65
C LYS A 81 1.86 -11.84 -7.83
N LYS A 82 0.80 -11.03 -7.68
CA LYS A 82 -0.24 -10.86 -8.72
C LYS A 82 0.18 -9.90 -9.84
N PHE A 83 0.94 -8.86 -9.55
CA PHE A 83 1.24 -7.79 -10.51
C PHE A 83 2.71 -7.73 -10.95
N ARG A 84 3.67 -8.23 -10.17
CA ARG A 84 5.11 -8.24 -10.56
C ARG A 84 5.48 -9.43 -11.45
N LYS A 85 4.68 -10.51 -11.49
CA LYS A 85 4.82 -11.59 -12.49
C LYS A 85 4.64 -11.12 -13.94
N GLY A 86 4.06 -9.94 -14.17
CA GLY A 86 4.01 -9.29 -15.49
C GLY A 86 5.31 -8.60 -15.93
N LYS A 87 6.32 -8.48 -15.05
CA LYS A 87 7.65 -7.91 -15.38
C LYS A 87 8.77 -8.95 -15.50
N THR A 88 8.45 -10.24 -15.41
CA THR A 88 9.35 -11.34 -15.79
C THR A 88 8.91 -11.94 -17.12
N SER A 89 8.85 -11.09 -18.14
CA SER A 89 9.07 -11.51 -19.53
C SER A 89 10.11 -10.53 -20.07
N ILE A 90 11.38 -10.91 -19.96
CA ILE A 90 12.47 -10.64 -20.93
C ILE A 90 13.80 -11.05 -20.28
N ARG A 91 14.55 -11.86 -21.04
CA ARG A 91 15.91 -12.44 -20.89
C ARG A 91 15.93 -13.78 -20.15
N ARG A 92 16.16 -14.92 -20.80
CA ARG A 92 16.88 -15.21 -22.06
C ARG A 92 16.09 -16.16 -22.95
#